data_AF-A0A1V9ZUD7-F1
#
_entry.id   AF-A0A1V9ZUD7-F1
#
_cell.length_a   1.000
_cell.length_b   1.000
_cell.length_c   1.000
_cell.angle_alpha   90.00
_cell.angle_beta   90.00
_cell.angle_gamma   90.00
#
_symmetry.space_group_name_H-M   'P 1'
#
loop_
_entity.id
_entity.type
_entity.pdbx_description
1 polymer ?
#
loop_
_entity_poly.entity_id
_entity_poly.type
_entity_poly.pdbx_seq_one_letter_code
_entity_poly.pdbx_strand_id
1 'polypeptide(L)'
;MEGLSISALSVGRRASSSSGAAVSRRYLGPAAKTKAPSLVRSNSGRQSRQLEATKYKLAEGCCLSDDNNDVEEGKYPEPTRMYRPKEWTPEVEEAFRIQQTGWRDISDYKSKYGEPERWENGFIRCTRVKASGYYTYWRQTRECEDKYLNKVKVYEYK
;
A
#
# COMPACT_ATOMS: atom_id res chain seq x y z
N MET A 1 6.73 45.62 -8.39
CA MET A 1 5.31 45.48 -8.74
C MET A 1 4.84 44.13 -8.24
N GLU A 2 3.95 44.19 -7.27
CA GLU A 2 2.83 43.27 -7.00
C GLU A 2 3.19 41.76 -6.91
N GLY A 3 3.02 41.07 -5.79
CA GLY A 3 1.79 41.07 -5.00
C GLY A 3 0.87 39.94 -5.48
N LEU A 4 0.93 38.81 -4.75
CA LEU A 4 -0.17 37.91 -4.36
C LEU A 4 -1.35 37.66 -5.33
N SER A 5 -1.65 36.38 -5.56
CA SER A 5 -2.91 35.74 -5.12
C SER A 5 -3.35 34.64 -6.08
N ILE A 6 -3.45 33.40 -5.59
CA ILE A 6 -4.21 32.33 -6.25
C ILE A 6 -5.38 31.99 -5.34
N SER A 7 -6.55 32.50 -5.70
CA SER A 7 -7.84 32.25 -5.04
C SER A 7 -8.28 30.80 -5.28
N ALA A 8 -8.52 30.03 -4.21
CA ALA A 8 -9.14 28.72 -4.28
C ALA A 8 -10.67 28.85 -4.37
N LEU A 9 -11.28 28.25 -5.39
CA LEU A 9 -12.74 28.09 -5.50
C LEU A 9 -13.17 26.87 -4.69
N SER A 10 -13.93 27.10 -3.62
CA SER A 10 -14.71 26.09 -2.91
C SER A 10 -16.10 25.97 -3.55
N VAL A 11 -16.47 24.78 -4.03
CA VAL A 11 -17.87 24.46 -4.39
C VAL A 11 -18.33 23.26 -3.58
N GLY A 12 -19.29 23.52 -2.71
CA GLY A 12 -19.83 22.60 -1.71
C GLY A 12 -20.78 21.55 -2.28
N ARG A 13 -20.90 20.44 -1.55
CA ARG A 13 -21.99 19.47 -1.70
C ARG A 13 -23.10 19.84 -0.73
N ARG A 14 -24.27 20.25 -1.24
CA ARG A 14 -25.52 20.26 -0.48
C ARG A 14 -26.42 19.14 -1.02
N ALA A 15 -26.81 18.24 -0.13
CA ALA A 15 -27.86 17.26 -0.36
C ALA A 15 -29.09 17.70 0.43
N SER A 16 -30.24 17.80 -0.23
CA SER A 16 -31.56 17.88 0.43
C SER A 16 -32.70 17.70 -0.57
N SER A 17 -33.67 16.87 -0.15
CA SER A 17 -35.08 16.70 -0.58
C SER A 17 -35.35 15.20 -0.79
N SER A 18 -36.47 14.60 -0.38
CA SER A 18 -37.76 15.14 0.08
C SER A 18 -38.46 14.12 0.98
N SER A 19 -39.37 14.65 1.80
CA SER A 19 -40.35 13.99 2.67
C SER A 19 -41.50 13.34 1.89
N GLY A 20 -42.02 12.21 2.40
CA GLY A 20 -43.31 11.63 1.99
C GLY A 20 -43.77 10.54 2.97
N ALA A 21 -44.94 10.74 3.58
CA ALA A 21 -45.47 9.96 4.69
C ALA A 21 -46.45 8.85 4.27
N ALA A 22 -46.50 7.80 5.10
CA ALA A 22 -47.61 6.91 5.50
C ALA A 22 -48.53 6.25 4.44
N VAL A 23 -48.76 4.94 4.58
CA VAL A 23 -50.08 4.31 4.88
C VAL A 23 -49.93 2.79 5.07
N SER A 24 -50.62 2.28 6.09
CA SER A 24 -50.75 0.88 6.49
C SER A 24 -51.90 0.19 5.75
N ARG A 25 -51.74 -1.07 5.30
CA ARG A 25 -52.84 -2.07 5.22
C ARG A 25 -52.40 -3.50 4.86
N ARG A 26 -52.66 -4.39 5.83
CA ARG A 26 -53.34 -5.71 5.77
C ARG A 26 -52.73 -6.90 5.00
N TYR A 27 -52.52 -7.97 5.78
CA TYR A 27 -52.39 -9.38 5.39
C TYR A 27 -53.58 -9.92 4.59
N LEU A 28 -53.30 -10.76 3.58
CA LEU A 28 -54.09 -11.90 3.09
C LEU A 28 -53.13 -12.90 2.37
N GLY A 29 -53.26 -14.21 2.63
CA GLY A 29 -52.46 -15.30 2.05
C GLY A 29 -52.98 -15.85 0.70
N PRO A 30 -52.82 -17.16 0.38
CA PRO A 30 -51.73 -17.71 -0.46
C PRO A 30 -52.19 -18.38 -1.78
N ALA A 31 -51.22 -18.93 -2.55
CA ALA A 31 -51.28 -19.81 -3.76
C ALA A 31 -50.72 -19.12 -5.04
N ALA A 32 -49.94 -19.72 -5.95
CA ALA A 32 -49.74 -21.12 -6.33
C ALA A 32 -48.37 -21.35 -7.03
N LYS A 33 -47.97 -22.62 -7.07
CA LYS A 33 -46.92 -23.29 -7.86
C LYS A 33 -46.54 -22.62 -9.19
N THR A 34 -45.24 -22.48 -9.46
CA THR A 34 -44.60 -22.92 -10.72
C THR A 34 -43.10 -23.18 -10.51
N LYS A 35 -42.57 -24.12 -11.29
CA LYS A 35 -41.28 -24.82 -11.15
C LYS A 35 -40.06 -23.94 -11.42
N ALA A 36 -38.98 -24.19 -10.68
CA ALA A 36 -37.63 -23.70 -10.98
C ALA A 36 -37.05 -24.39 -12.24
N PRO A 37 -36.39 -23.64 -13.15
CA PRO A 37 -35.41 -24.21 -14.06
C PRO A 37 -34.00 -24.04 -13.48
N SER A 38 -33.32 -25.16 -13.29
CA SER A 38 -31.88 -25.24 -12.99
C SER A 38 -31.07 -24.78 -14.21
N LEU A 39 -30.45 -23.61 -14.13
CA LEU A 39 -29.48 -23.16 -15.13
C LEU A 39 -28.08 -23.59 -14.72
N VAL A 40 -27.57 -24.55 -15.49
CA VAL A 40 -26.21 -25.07 -15.49
C VAL A 40 -25.26 -23.91 -15.83
N ARG A 41 -24.35 -23.56 -14.93
CA ARG A 41 -23.36 -22.50 -15.16
C ARG A 41 -22.17 -23.09 -15.89
N SER A 42 -22.23 -23.06 -17.22
CA SER A 42 -21.12 -23.42 -18.09
C SER A 42 -20.09 -22.30 -18.13
N ASN A 43 -18.83 -22.68 -17.94
CA ASN A 43 -17.64 -21.84 -18.00
C ASN A 43 -17.24 -21.64 -19.47
N SER A 44 -17.23 -20.39 -19.96
CA SER A 44 -16.64 -20.10 -21.28
C SER A 44 -16.03 -18.69 -21.33
N GLY A 45 -14.69 -18.66 -21.36
CA GLY A 45 -13.89 -17.81 -22.24
C GLY A 45 -14.17 -16.31 -22.23
N ARG A 46 -13.50 -15.59 -21.33
CA ARG A 46 -13.38 -14.13 -21.39
C ARG A 46 -12.39 -13.77 -22.51
N GLN A 47 -12.90 -13.48 -23.72
CA GLN A 47 -12.07 -12.94 -24.80
C GLN A 47 -11.71 -11.48 -24.46
N SER A 48 -10.41 -11.26 -24.25
CA SER A 48 -9.81 -9.95 -23.97
C SER A 48 -9.73 -9.15 -25.27
N ARG A 49 -10.23 -7.91 -25.25
CA ARG A 49 -10.07 -6.95 -26.35
C ARG A 49 -8.63 -6.48 -26.38
N GLN A 50 -7.98 -6.79 -27.50
CA GLN A 50 -6.63 -6.39 -27.88
C GLN A 50 -6.61 -4.87 -28.11
N LEU A 51 -5.97 -4.11 -27.23
CA LEU A 51 -5.57 -2.73 -27.48
C LEU A 51 -4.11 -2.76 -27.91
N GLU A 52 -3.89 -2.37 -29.17
CA GLU A 52 -2.59 -2.15 -29.80
C GLU A 52 -1.74 -1.17 -28.98
N ALA A 53 -0.64 -1.66 -28.42
CA ALA A 53 0.40 -0.84 -27.80
C ALA A 53 1.76 -1.21 -28.42
N THR A 54 1.89 -1.05 -29.73
CA THR A 54 3.16 -1.15 -30.44
C THR A 54 3.78 0.23 -30.62
N LYS A 55 4.51 0.73 -29.62
CA LYS A 55 5.47 1.83 -29.86
C LYS A 55 6.72 1.86 -28.98
N TYR A 56 6.82 1.08 -27.91
CA TYR A 56 8.02 1.07 -27.08
C TYR A 56 8.50 -0.37 -26.89
N LYS A 57 9.28 -0.82 -27.87
CA LYS A 57 10.05 -2.06 -27.85
C LYS A 57 11.18 -1.87 -26.83
N LEU A 58 10.92 -2.18 -25.55
CA LEU A 58 11.96 -2.37 -24.54
C LEU A 58 12.24 -3.86 -24.40
N ALA A 59 13.53 -4.17 -24.30
CA ALA A 59 14.14 -5.46 -24.53
C ALA A 59 13.51 -6.61 -23.75
N GLU A 60 13.58 -7.76 -24.39
CA GLU A 60 13.08 -9.07 -23.99
C GLU A 60 13.62 -9.53 -22.63
N GLY A 61 12.76 -10.20 -21.86
CA GLY A 61 13.20 -11.12 -20.81
C GLY A 61 13.06 -10.64 -19.36
N CYS A 62 11.83 -10.53 -18.84
CA CYS A 62 11.58 -10.71 -17.41
C CYS A 62 10.74 -11.98 -17.23
N CYS A 63 11.40 -13.12 -17.35
CA CYS A 63 10.86 -14.36 -16.83
C CYS A 63 10.68 -14.19 -15.31
N LEU A 64 9.44 -14.36 -14.85
CA LEU A 64 9.11 -14.61 -13.45
C LEU A 64 9.72 -15.98 -13.10
N SER A 65 10.92 -15.97 -12.55
CA SER A 65 11.46 -17.14 -11.86
C SER A 65 11.27 -16.92 -10.37
N ASP A 66 10.22 -17.52 -9.82
CA ASP A 66 9.98 -17.75 -8.39
C ASP A 66 10.93 -18.84 -7.83
N ASP A 67 12.20 -18.80 -8.19
CA ASP A 67 13.20 -19.78 -7.75
C ASP A 67 14.55 -19.08 -7.61
N ASN A 68 14.91 -18.73 -6.37
CA ASN A 68 16.27 -18.62 -5.82
C ASN A 68 16.17 -18.10 -4.38
N ASN A 69 15.64 -18.95 -3.49
CA ASN A 69 15.82 -18.79 -2.04
C ASN A 69 17.10 -19.53 -1.62
N ASP A 70 18.25 -19.04 -2.06
CA ASP A 70 19.58 -19.48 -1.61
C ASP A 70 20.50 -18.25 -1.51
N VAL A 71 20.07 -17.24 -0.74
CA VAL A 71 20.94 -16.16 -0.29
C VAL A 71 21.30 -16.45 1.16
N GLU A 72 22.42 -17.16 1.35
CA GLU A 72 23.24 -17.27 2.57
C GLU A 72 22.53 -16.75 3.84
N GLU A 73 21.68 -17.61 4.39
CA GLU A 73 20.95 -17.47 5.65
C GLU A 73 21.93 -17.51 6.82
N GLY A 74 22.70 -16.43 7.05
CA GLY A 74 23.80 -16.53 8.01
C GLY A 74 24.53 -15.26 8.46
N LYS A 75 24.03 -14.04 8.20
CA LYS A 75 24.80 -12.83 8.58
C LYS A 75 24.07 -11.76 9.39
N TYR A 76 22.80 -11.93 9.72
CA TYR A 76 22.05 -10.94 10.49
C TYR A 76 21.47 -11.57 11.75
N PRO A 77 21.70 -10.96 12.93
CA PRO A 77 21.11 -11.47 14.16
C PRO A 77 19.60 -11.56 13.97
N GLU A 78 19.04 -12.70 14.35
CA GLU A 78 17.58 -12.81 14.42
C GLU A 78 17.06 -11.86 15.50
N PRO A 79 15.96 -11.13 15.23
CA PRO A 79 15.41 -10.22 16.19
C PRO A 79 14.90 -11.02 17.40
N THR A 80 15.39 -10.69 18.58
CA THR A 80 14.98 -11.32 19.84
C THR A 80 13.55 -10.97 20.20
N ARG A 81 13.13 -9.73 19.89
CA ARG A 81 11.80 -9.24 20.20
C ARG A 81 11.31 -8.30 19.12
N MET A 82 9.99 -8.29 18.91
CA MET A 82 9.31 -7.27 18.14
C MET A 82 8.28 -6.56 19.02
N TYR A 83 8.27 -5.24 18.98
CA TYR A 83 7.26 -4.42 19.64
C TYR A 83 6.76 -3.32 18.72
N ARG A 84 5.61 -2.74 19.09
CA ARG A 84 5.04 -1.57 18.40
C ARG A 84 5.25 -0.33 19.26
N PRO A 85 5.89 0.71 18.73
CA PRO A 85 6.17 1.92 19.48
C PRO A 85 4.86 2.66 19.81
N LYS A 86 4.78 3.23 21.02
CA LYS A 86 3.68 4.11 21.43
C LYS A 86 3.96 5.58 21.13
N GLU A 87 5.24 5.94 21.13
CA GLU A 87 5.73 7.29 20.92
C GLU A 87 6.66 7.31 19.71
N TRP A 88 6.73 8.46 19.07
CA TRP A 88 7.65 8.66 17.95
C TRP A 88 9.07 8.89 18.46
N THR A 89 10.02 8.17 17.88
CA THR A 89 11.46 8.38 18.08
C THR A 89 12.18 8.35 16.72
N PRO A 90 13.41 8.87 16.62
CA PRO A 90 14.23 8.77 15.40
C PRO A 90 14.39 7.34 14.88
N GLU A 91 14.49 6.36 15.79
CA GLU A 91 14.59 4.94 15.44
C GLU A 91 13.29 4.41 14.83
N VAL A 92 12.15 4.88 15.34
CA VAL A 92 10.82 4.52 14.80
C VAL A 92 10.61 5.14 13.42
N GLU A 93 11.07 6.37 13.21
CA GLU A 93 11.08 7.01 11.89
C GLU A 93 11.92 6.21 10.89
N GLU A 94 13.09 5.74 11.31
CA GLU A 94 13.96 4.91 10.48
C GLU A 94 13.27 3.58 10.12
N ALA A 95 12.73 2.89 11.12
CA ALA A 95 11.98 1.64 10.94
C ALA A 95 10.78 1.85 10.00
N PHE A 96 10.06 2.98 10.12
CA PHE A 96 8.95 3.33 9.24
C PHE A 96 9.38 3.44 7.77
N ARG A 97 10.47 4.16 7.47
CA ARG A 97 10.98 4.36 6.09
C ARG A 97 11.44 3.05 5.45
N ILE A 98 12.15 2.25 6.24
CA ILE A 98 12.63 0.92 5.82
C ILE A 98 11.45 -0.03 5.56
N GLN A 99 10.45 -0.05 6.42
CA GLN A 99 9.29 -0.93 6.26
C GLN A 99 8.37 -0.51 5.13
N GLN A 100 8.23 0.78 4.86
CA GLN A 100 7.49 1.26 3.69
C GLN A 100 8.11 0.81 2.37
N THR A 101 9.42 0.61 2.32
CA THR A 101 10.10 0.06 1.15
C THR A 101 10.14 -1.47 1.11
N GLY A 102 9.53 -2.14 2.10
CA GLY A 102 9.38 -3.59 2.16
C GLY A 102 10.55 -4.32 2.84
N TRP A 103 11.46 -3.59 3.48
CA TRP A 103 12.55 -4.16 4.28
C TRP A 103 12.11 -4.32 5.73
N ARG A 104 12.70 -5.29 6.45
CA ARG A 104 12.36 -5.48 7.87
C ARG A 104 13.01 -4.43 8.75
N ASP A 105 14.31 -4.24 8.55
CA ASP A 105 15.20 -3.42 9.37
C ASP A 105 16.36 -2.86 8.52
N ILE A 106 17.08 -1.90 9.09
CA ILE A 106 18.20 -1.24 8.40
C ILE A 106 19.30 -2.24 8.03
N SER A 107 19.52 -3.29 8.83
CA SER A 107 20.54 -4.29 8.56
C SER A 107 20.15 -5.10 7.33
N ASP A 108 18.90 -5.57 7.21
CA ASP A 108 18.35 -6.25 6.02
C ASP A 108 18.57 -5.41 4.74
N TYR A 109 18.30 -4.11 4.79
CA TYR A 109 18.59 -3.20 3.68
C TYR A 109 20.10 -3.10 3.37
N LYS A 110 20.92 -2.89 4.41
CA LYS A 110 22.38 -2.77 4.30
C LYS A 110 23.05 -4.00 3.73
N SER A 111 22.46 -5.17 3.99
CA SER A 111 22.89 -6.46 3.42
C SER A 111 22.89 -6.46 1.91
N LYS A 112 21.83 -5.89 1.32
CA LYS A 112 21.56 -6.02 -0.11
C LYS A 112 22.07 -4.84 -0.93
N TYR A 113 22.00 -3.63 -0.37
CA TYR A 113 22.36 -2.40 -1.08
C TYR A 113 23.40 -1.55 -0.36
N GLY A 114 23.85 -1.94 0.83
CA GLY A 114 24.77 -1.14 1.65
C GLY A 114 24.09 -0.01 2.40
N GLU A 115 24.89 0.95 2.86
CA GLU A 115 24.40 2.08 3.64
C GLU A 115 23.47 2.98 2.78
N PRO A 116 22.22 3.23 3.22
CA PRO A 116 21.36 4.15 2.52
C PRO A 116 21.90 5.58 2.63
N GLU A 117 21.58 6.40 1.64
CA GLU A 117 21.86 7.82 1.68
C GLU A 117 21.10 8.45 2.86
N ARG A 118 21.79 9.28 3.67
CA ARG A 118 21.21 9.97 4.82
C ARG A 118 21.23 11.49 4.61
N TRP A 119 20.26 12.17 5.21
CA TRP A 119 20.25 13.61 5.37
C TRP A 119 21.22 14.05 6.47
N GLU A 120 21.52 15.35 6.55
CA GLU A 120 22.40 15.93 7.58
C GLU A 120 21.91 15.68 9.03
N ASN A 121 20.61 15.48 9.21
CA ASN A 121 20.02 15.16 10.51
C ASN A 121 20.07 13.66 10.86
N GLY A 122 20.66 12.82 9.99
CA GLY A 122 20.78 11.38 10.19
C GLY A 122 19.61 10.55 9.67
N PHE A 123 18.51 11.16 9.22
CA PHE A 123 17.39 10.40 8.64
C PHE A 123 17.70 9.87 7.25
N ILE A 124 17.12 8.73 6.90
CA ILE A 124 17.30 8.15 5.57
C ILE A 124 16.72 9.06 4.51
N ARG A 125 17.52 9.42 3.50
CA ARG A 125 17.13 10.24 2.35
C ARG A 125 16.59 9.40 1.20
N CYS A 126 17.23 8.27 0.90
CA CYS A 126 16.91 7.46 -0.26
C CYS A 126 17.02 5.98 0.06
N THR A 127 15.98 5.21 -0.30
CA THR A 127 15.91 3.75 -0.16
C THR A 127 15.39 3.12 -1.44
N ARG A 128 15.79 1.88 -1.74
CA ARG A 128 15.20 1.09 -2.83
C ARG A 128 14.06 0.21 -2.33
N VAL A 129 12.99 0.07 -3.11
CA VAL A 129 11.86 -0.83 -2.79
C VAL A 129 12.26 -2.28 -3.02
N LYS A 130 11.97 -3.18 -2.06
CA LYS A 130 12.33 -4.61 -2.12
C LYS A 130 11.74 -5.34 -3.32
N ALA A 131 10.48 -5.05 -3.66
CA ALA A 131 9.76 -5.73 -4.74
C ALA A 131 10.14 -5.24 -6.14
N SER A 132 10.32 -3.93 -6.32
CA SER A 132 10.49 -3.32 -7.65
C SER A 132 11.90 -2.78 -7.92
N GLY A 133 12.70 -2.56 -6.88
CA GLY A 133 14.02 -1.94 -6.99
C GLY A 133 14.01 -0.42 -7.23
N TYR A 134 12.84 0.21 -7.39
CA TYR A 134 12.73 1.65 -7.57
C TYR A 134 13.17 2.43 -6.33
N TYR A 135 13.67 3.65 -6.53
CA TYR A 135 14.02 4.55 -5.45
C TYR A 135 12.79 5.22 -4.84
N THR A 136 12.78 5.27 -3.51
CA THR A 136 11.87 6.07 -2.70
C THR A 136 12.69 7.14 -1.99
N TYR A 137 12.28 8.39 -2.18
CA TYR A 137 12.91 9.55 -1.57
C TYR A 137 12.09 10.02 -0.38
N TRP A 138 12.78 10.33 0.70
CA TRP A 138 12.18 10.76 1.96
C TRP A 138 12.54 12.22 2.25
N ARG A 139 11.66 12.92 2.95
CA ARG A 139 11.96 14.27 3.40
C ARG A 139 12.97 14.28 4.54
N GLN A 140 13.65 15.41 4.69
CA GLN A 140 14.49 15.68 5.85
C GLN A 140 13.65 15.84 7.12
N THR A 141 12.39 16.26 7.02
CA THR A 141 11.47 16.34 8.16
C THR A 141 10.87 14.98 8.52
N ARG A 142 10.29 14.89 9.71
CA ARG A 142 9.50 13.75 10.18
C ARG A 142 8.34 13.46 9.21
N GLU A 143 8.19 12.19 8.80
CA GLU A 143 7.09 11.72 7.94
C GLU A 143 6.21 10.68 8.68
N CYS A 144 6.72 10.01 9.72
CA CYS A 144 5.93 9.09 10.52
C CYS A 144 4.99 9.85 11.47
N GLU A 145 3.76 10.10 11.02
CA GLU A 145 2.66 10.58 11.87
C GLU A 145 2.26 9.56 12.95
N ASP A 146 1.69 10.04 14.06
CA ASP A 146 1.29 9.19 15.20
C ASP A 146 0.27 8.11 14.81
N LYS A 147 -0.57 8.38 13.80
CA LYS A 147 -1.54 7.42 13.25
C LYS A 147 -0.90 6.19 12.60
N TYR A 148 0.40 6.24 12.31
CA TYR A 148 1.15 5.15 11.70
C TYR A 148 2.03 4.39 12.70
N LEU A 149 2.22 4.90 13.92
CA LEU A 149 3.09 4.27 14.94
C LEU A 149 2.66 2.82 15.25
N ASN A 150 1.36 2.56 15.31
CA ASN A 150 0.80 1.23 15.52
C ASN A 150 1.05 0.24 14.37
N LYS A 151 1.49 0.72 13.20
CA LYS A 151 1.86 -0.12 12.04
C LYS A 151 3.34 -0.44 12.00
N VAL A 152 4.18 0.40 12.60
CA VAL A 152 5.64 0.21 12.63
C VAL A 152 5.99 -0.92 13.58
N LYS A 153 6.85 -1.83 13.12
CA LYS A 153 7.40 -2.93 13.93
C LYS A 153 8.85 -2.62 14.28
N VAL A 154 9.16 -2.36 15.54
CA VAL A 154 10.56 -2.20 15.97
C VAL A 154 11.07 -3.55 16.44
N TYR A 155 12.29 -3.88 16.04
CA TYR A 155 12.94 -5.15 16.36
C TYR A 155 14.15 -4.90 17.27
N GLU A 156 14.23 -5.67 18.35
CA GLU A 156 15.35 -5.67 19.28
C GLU A 156 16.26 -6.86 18.99
N TYR A 157 17.57 -6.62 19.04
CA TYR A 157 18.61 -7.63 18.81
C TYR A 157 19.42 -7.81 20.10
N LYS A 158 19.89 -9.04 20.34
CA LYS A 158 20.74 -9.40 21.49
C LYS A 158 22.21 -9.42 21.09
#